data_AF-A0A9Q0UQC4-F1
#
_entry.id   AF-A0A9Q0UQC4-F1
#
_cell.length_a   1.000
_cell.length_b   1.000
_cell.length_c   1.000
_cell.angle_alpha   90.00
_cell.angle_beta   90.00
_cell.angle_gamma   90.00
#
_symmetry.space_group_name_H-M   'P 1'
#
loop_
_entity.id
_entity.type
_entity.pdbx_description
1 polymer ?
#
loop_
_entity_poly.entity_id
_entity_poly.type
_entity_poly.pdbx_seq_one_letter_code
_entity_poly.pdbx_strand_id
1 'polypeptide(L)'
;MRRRRQLPYQVEIKRDEQQREVRIFSDAGRILRPLIVVENLNKIKTFKGGNYIFTSLLDKGVIEFIGTEEEEDCCTAWGIRFLLEDIAGRQSMKVLYQAQKHSQQAIGFSITNPNIRVDTLFHQMHYPQRPLFRTMISDCLGKPRYPFGHNAVLPKPELFNGQNAIVAVNVHLGYNQEDSLVMKRASLERGMFRSEHIRSYKTEVDNKELTDKRRKSEDSITFGKIQSKIGRVDSLDDDGFPFIGSNMQSGDIMIGKCAESGTDHSVKLKHTERGMVQKVVLSSNDEGKNFAVVRTFLSQFKVLFLIL
;
A
#
# COMPACT_ATOMS: atom_id res chain seq x y z
N MET A 1 -0.26 15.65 -38.93
CA MET A 1 -0.65 16.85 -38.15
C MET A 1 -0.22 16.75 -36.69
N ARG A 2 -0.48 15.62 -35.99
CA ARG A 2 -0.06 15.36 -34.60
C ARG A 2 1.45 15.57 -34.33
N ARG A 3 2.33 14.93 -35.12
CA ARG A 3 3.80 15.08 -35.02
C ARG A 3 4.33 16.49 -35.35
N ARG A 4 3.50 17.38 -35.90
CA ARG A 4 3.84 18.79 -36.20
C ARG A 4 3.16 19.78 -35.23
N ARG A 5 2.61 19.28 -34.10
CA ARG A 5 1.90 20.07 -33.08
C ARG A 5 0.66 20.81 -33.57
N GLN A 6 0.07 20.37 -34.67
CA GLN A 6 -1.20 20.92 -35.17
C GLN A 6 -2.42 20.26 -34.52
N LEU A 7 -2.24 19.10 -33.90
CA LEU A 7 -3.24 18.41 -33.10
C LEU A 7 -2.63 18.04 -31.75
N PRO A 8 -3.43 18.01 -30.66
CA PRO A 8 -2.99 17.50 -29.36
C PRO A 8 -2.46 16.07 -29.48
N TYR A 9 -1.47 15.72 -28.65
CA TYR A 9 -0.84 14.38 -28.66
C TYR A 9 -1.79 13.25 -28.27
N GLN A 10 -2.90 13.58 -27.61
CA GLN A 10 -3.91 12.64 -27.12
C GLN A 10 -5.02 12.35 -28.14
N VAL A 11 -5.06 13.09 -29.26
CA VAL A 11 -6.02 12.83 -30.33
C VAL A 11 -5.56 11.59 -31.07
N GLU A 12 -6.47 10.63 -31.14
CA GLU A 12 -6.26 9.37 -31.84
C GLU A 12 -6.98 9.44 -33.19
N ILE A 13 -6.33 8.95 -34.22
CA ILE A 13 -6.79 8.97 -35.60
C ILE A 13 -6.61 7.57 -36.15
N LYS A 14 -7.71 6.83 -36.26
CA LYS A 14 -7.76 5.52 -36.91
C LYS A 14 -8.21 5.69 -38.36
N ARG A 15 -7.51 5.04 -39.27
CA ARG A 15 -7.86 5.03 -40.69
C ARG A 15 -8.23 3.61 -41.08
N ASP A 16 -9.53 3.35 -41.13
CA ASP A 16 -10.03 2.07 -41.58
C ASP A 16 -10.09 2.05 -43.11
N GLU A 17 -9.10 1.41 -43.74
CA GLU A 17 -9.04 1.29 -45.19
C GLU A 17 -10.11 0.36 -45.77
N GLN A 18 -10.63 -0.59 -44.98
CA GLN A 18 -11.66 -1.53 -45.42
C GLN A 18 -13.03 -0.83 -45.50
N GLN A 19 -13.37 -0.06 -44.46
CA GLN A 19 -14.62 0.72 -44.40
C GLN A 19 -14.49 2.10 -45.08
N ARG A 20 -13.28 2.46 -45.54
CA ARG A 20 -12.95 3.76 -46.15
C ARG A 20 -13.37 4.96 -45.28
N GLU A 21 -13.16 4.84 -43.98
CA GLU A 21 -13.49 5.89 -43.01
C GLU A 21 -12.27 6.32 -42.20
N VAL A 22 -12.35 7.55 -41.67
CA VAL A 22 -11.37 8.07 -40.71
C VAL A 22 -12.12 8.39 -39.44
N ARG A 23 -11.76 7.69 -38.36
CA ARG A 23 -12.33 7.91 -37.04
C ARG A 23 -11.35 8.71 -36.21
N ILE A 24 -11.83 9.80 -35.63
CA ILE A 24 -11.04 10.70 -34.79
C ILE A 24 -11.62 10.67 -33.39
N PHE A 25 -10.81 10.26 -32.42
CA PHE A 25 -11.20 10.21 -31.02
C PHE A 25 -10.45 11.30 -30.24
N SER A 26 -11.20 12.12 -29.52
CA SER A 26 -10.66 13.22 -28.69
C SER A 26 -11.12 13.13 -27.23
N ASP A 27 -11.80 12.04 -26.91
CA ASP A 27 -12.56 11.82 -25.69
C ASP A 27 -11.61 11.52 -24.53
N ALA A 28 -12.02 11.83 -23.31
CA ALA A 28 -11.29 11.49 -22.10
C ALA A 28 -11.51 10.02 -21.70
N GLY A 29 -10.55 9.43 -20.97
CA GLY A 29 -10.65 8.06 -20.45
C GLY A 29 -10.04 6.97 -21.34
N ARG A 30 -9.63 7.30 -22.56
CA ARG A 30 -8.88 6.40 -23.45
C ARG A 30 -7.49 6.11 -22.90
N ILE A 31 -7.06 4.85 -23.02
CA ILE A 31 -5.73 4.42 -22.61
C ILE A 31 -4.77 4.63 -23.78
N LEU A 32 -3.74 5.44 -23.56
CA LEU A 32 -2.71 5.71 -24.57
C LEU A 32 -1.37 5.18 -24.09
N ARG A 33 -0.66 4.49 -24.97
CA ARG A 33 0.67 3.95 -24.72
C ARG A 33 1.72 4.76 -25.48
N PRO A 34 2.76 5.27 -24.83
CA PRO A 34 3.86 5.92 -25.54
C PRO A 34 4.74 4.88 -26.24
N LEU A 35 4.91 5.02 -27.55
CA LEU A 35 5.80 4.21 -28.39
C LEU A 35 6.87 5.09 -29.04
N ILE A 36 7.98 4.47 -29.43
CA ILE A 36 9.07 5.16 -30.12
C ILE A 36 8.82 5.07 -31.63
N VAL A 37 8.90 6.21 -32.32
CA VAL A 37 8.73 6.29 -33.78
C VAL A 37 10.02 5.89 -34.47
N VAL A 38 10.02 4.73 -35.13
CA VAL A 38 11.22 4.10 -35.74
C VAL A 38 11.91 5.04 -36.74
N GLU A 39 11.14 5.71 -37.61
CA GLU A 39 11.67 6.64 -38.62
C GLU A 39 12.44 7.82 -38.01
N ASN A 40 12.10 8.20 -36.78
CA ASN A 40 12.65 9.35 -36.07
C ASN A 40 13.74 8.98 -35.06
N LEU A 41 14.13 7.70 -34.98
CA LEU A 41 15.20 7.24 -34.10
C LEU A 41 16.55 7.90 -34.39
N ASN A 42 16.83 8.16 -35.67
CA ASN A 42 18.03 8.86 -36.13
C ASN A 42 18.14 10.31 -35.62
N LYS A 43 17.04 10.93 -35.18
CA LYS A 43 17.03 12.26 -34.54
C LYS A 43 17.62 12.23 -33.14
N ILE A 44 17.76 11.03 -32.57
CA ILE A 44 18.47 10.78 -31.31
C ILE A 44 19.96 10.54 -31.62
N LYS A 45 20.69 11.55 -32.11
CA LYS A 45 22.15 11.44 -32.22
C LYS A 45 22.79 11.60 -30.83
N THR A 46 23.60 10.60 -30.47
CA THR A 46 24.59 10.56 -29.36
C THR A 46 24.08 11.09 -28.02
N PHE A 47 23.59 10.19 -27.14
CA PHE A 47 23.33 10.47 -25.72
C PHE A 47 24.64 10.78 -24.95
N LYS A 48 25.32 11.87 -25.29
CA LYS A 48 26.39 12.46 -24.48
C LYS A 48 25.88 13.78 -23.90
N GLY A 49 25.16 13.67 -22.78
CA GLY A 49 25.05 14.76 -21.80
C GLY A 49 23.85 15.73 -21.89
N GLY A 50 22.89 15.55 -22.79
CA GLY A 50 21.70 16.41 -22.83
C GLY A 50 20.56 15.93 -21.91
N ASN A 51 20.10 16.79 -21.00
CA ASN A 51 18.88 16.55 -20.22
C ASN A 51 17.64 16.71 -21.12
N TYR A 52 17.07 15.61 -21.60
CA TYR A 52 15.79 15.62 -22.32
C TYR A 52 14.63 15.36 -21.35
N ILE A 53 13.63 16.24 -21.39
CA ILE A 53 12.34 16.01 -20.74
C ILE A 53 11.49 15.16 -21.71
N PHE A 54 10.63 14.28 -21.17
CA PHE A 54 9.75 13.43 -21.96
C PHE A 54 8.91 14.22 -23.00
N THR A 55 8.43 15.41 -22.63
CA THR A 55 7.72 16.31 -23.54
C THR A 55 8.56 16.73 -24.74
N SER A 56 9.86 16.99 -24.56
CA SER A 56 10.77 17.33 -25.66
C SER A 56 10.88 16.20 -26.69
N LEU A 57 10.75 14.93 -26.26
CA LEU A 57 10.77 13.79 -27.17
C LEU A 57 9.46 13.65 -27.96
N LEU A 58 8.32 13.97 -27.33
CA LEU A 58 7.03 14.09 -28.03
C LEU A 58 7.07 15.22 -29.07
N ASP A 59 7.61 16.38 -28.69
CA ASP A 59 7.70 17.56 -29.55
C ASP A 59 8.55 17.32 -30.79
N LYS A 60 9.62 16.53 -30.65
CA LYS A 60 10.51 16.13 -31.74
C LYS A 60 9.93 15.00 -32.59
N GLY A 61 8.77 14.46 -32.21
CA GLY A 61 8.12 13.31 -32.84
C GLY A 61 8.89 12.00 -32.68
N VAL A 62 9.79 11.92 -31.69
CA VAL A 62 10.57 10.71 -31.38
C VAL A 62 9.71 9.71 -30.63
N ILE A 63 8.84 10.20 -29.73
CA ILE A 63 7.83 9.41 -29.03
C ILE A 63 6.45 9.84 -29.54
N GLU A 64 5.53 8.90 -29.64
CA GLU A 64 4.14 9.15 -30.00
C GLU A 64 3.21 8.34 -29.08
N PHE A 65 2.06 8.93 -28.71
CA PHE A 65 1.01 8.21 -28.01
C PHE A 65 0.13 7.48 -29.01
N ILE A 66 0.04 6.17 -28.85
CA ILE A 66 -0.81 5.29 -29.65
C ILE A 66 -1.93 4.79 -28.73
N GLY A 67 -3.18 4.95 -29.18
CA GLY A 67 -4.35 4.40 -28.51
C GLY A 67 -4.68 3.01 -29.01
N THR A 68 -5.66 2.35 -28.39
CA THR A 68 -6.06 0.98 -28.72
C THR A 68 -6.51 0.83 -30.17
N GLU A 69 -7.24 1.82 -30.69
CA GLU A 69 -7.76 1.76 -32.06
C GLU A 69 -6.63 2.00 -33.08
N GLU A 70 -5.72 2.93 -32.80
CA GLU A 70 -4.51 3.13 -33.62
C GLU A 70 -3.54 1.94 -33.56
N GLU A 71 -3.48 1.20 -32.44
CA GLU A 71 -2.56 0.06 -32.27
C GLU A 71 -2.88 -1.10 -33.23
N GLU A 72 -4.15 -1.28 -33.63
CA GLU A 72 -4.54 -2.29 -34.63
C GLU A 72 -3.87 -2.08 -35.99
N ASP A 73 -3.60 -0.82 -36.34
CA ASP A 73 -2.97 -0.44 -37.61
C ASP A 73 -1.44 -0.32 -37.49
N CYS A 74 -0.87 -0.53 -36.29
CA CYS A 74 0.55 -0.32 -36.02
C CYS A 74 1.35 -1.63 -35.99
N CYS A 75 2.43 -1.71 -36.78
CA CYS A 75 3.44 -2.74 -36.60
C CYS A 75 4.39 -2.37 -35.45
N THR A 76 4.30 -3.08 -34.32
CA THR A 76 5.18 -2.86 -33.16
C THR A 76 6.26 -3.93 -33.04
N ALA A 77 7.48 -3.53 -32.65
CA ALA A 77 8.58 -4.44 -32.34
C ALA A 77 8.79 -4.53 -30.82
N TRP A 78 8.92 -5.74 -30.28
CA TRP A 78 9.07 -5.97 -28.83
C TRP A 78 10.45 -5.57 -28.27
N GLY A 79 11.41 -5.31 -29.15
CA GLY A 79 12.71 -4.76 -28.82
C GLY A 79 13.62 -4.75 -30.05
N ILE A 80 14.72 -4.01 -29.98
CA ILE A 80 15.70 -3.93 -31.07
C ILE A 80 16.23 -5.32 -31.45
N ARG A 81 16.32 -6.22 -30.46
CA ARG A 81 16.80 -7.60 -30.62
C ARG A 81 15.77 -8.55 -31.25
N PHE A 82 14.47 -8.27 -31.10
CA PHE A 82 13.36 -9.06 -31.66
C PHE A 82 13.06 -8.73 -33.12
N LEU A 83 13.76 -7.74 -33.70
CA LEU A 83 13.85 -7.60 -35.14
C LEU A 83 14.68 -8.73 -35.78
N LEU A 84 15.39 -9.55 -34.98
CA LEU A 84 16.36 -10.54 -35.48
C LEU A 84 16.25 -11.96 -34.89
N GLU A 85 15.51 -12.22 -33.81
CA GLU A 85 15.31 -13.61 -33.35
C GLU A 85 14.16 -13.75 -32.34
N ASP A 86 13.51 -14.91 -32.40
CA ASP A 86 12.33 -15.32 -31.62
C ASP A 86 12.74 -15.82 -30.23
N ILE A 87 12.05 -15.41 -29.15
CA ILE A 87 12.35 -15.90 -27.79
C ILE A 87 11.13 -16.53 -27.13
N ALA A 88 11.37 -17.73 -26.61
CA ALA A 88 10.47 -18.63 -25.92
C ALA A 88 9.72 -18.02 -24.71
N GLY A 89 8.49 -18.49 -24.54
CA GLY A 89 7.55 -18.06 -23.52
C GLY A 89 7.99 -18.35 -22.07
N ARG A 90 7.68 -17.40 -21.19
CA ARG A 90 7.72 -17.60 -19.73
C ARG A 90 6.38 -18.18 -19.27
N GLN A 91 6.41 -19.08 -18.29
CA GLN A 91 5.18 -19.59 -17.66
C GLN A 91 4.45 -18.45 -16.93
N SER A 92 3.32 -18.00 -17.49
CA SER A 92 2.55 -16.82 -17.07
C SER A 92 1.90 -16.95 -15.68
N MET A 93 1.52 -18.17 -15.28
CA MET A 93 0.79 -18.40 -14.02
C MET A 93 1.62 -18.08 -12.76
N LYS A 94 2.90 -18.47 -12.71
CA LYS A 94 3.76 -18.21 -11.54
C LYS A 94 3.98 -16.71 -11.31
N VAL A 95 4.10 -15.94 -12.40
CA VAL A 95 4.24 -14.49 -12.35
C VAL A 95 2.98 -13.83 -11.80
N LEU A 96 1.80 -14.30 -12.21
CA LEU A 96 0.52 -13.80 -11.70
C LEU A 96 0.37 -14.03 -10.19
N TYR A 97 0.64 -15.25 -9.72
CA TYR A 97 0.57 -15.56 -8.29
C TYR A 97 1.56 -14.72 -7.48
N GLN A 98 2.78 -14.55 -8.00
CA GLN A 98 3.77 -13.71 -7.36
C GLN A 98 3.28 -12.26 -7.27
N ALA A 99 2.74 -11.70 -8.35
CA ALA A 99 2.22 -10.33 -8.37
C ALA A 99 1.07 -10.13 -7.37
N GLN A 100 0.11 -11.07 -7.31
CA GLN A 100 -1.00 -11.01 -6.36
C GLN A 100 -0.51 -11.07 -4.91
N LYS A 101 0.31 -12.07 -4.58
CA LYS A 101 0.77 -12.27 -3.20
C LYS A 101 1.69 -11.15 -2.72
N HIS A 102 2.64 -10.71 -3.55
CA HIS A 102 3.56 -9.62 -3.17
C HIS A 102 2.85 -8.26 -3.04
N SER A 103 1.83 -7.98 -3.87
CA SER A 103 1.12 -6.71 -3.81
C SER A 103 0.14 -6.63 -2.64
N GLN A 104 -0.50 -7.74 -2.27
CA GLN A 104 -1.59 -7.74 -1.28
C GLN A 104 -1.15 -8.19 0.12
N GLN A 105 -0.16 -9.07 0.23
CA GLN A 105 0.14 -9.77 1.49
C GLN A 105 1.57 -9.55 1.99
N ALA A 106 2.47 -8.97 1.19
CA ALA A 106 3.83 -8.73 1.62
C ALA A 106 3.87 -7.71 2.77
N ILE A 107 4.64 -8.04 3.81
CA ILE A 107 4.91 -7.14 4.92
C ILE A 107 6.27 -6.47 4.70
N GLY A 108 6.28 -5.16 4.84
CA GLY A 108 7.48 -4.35 4.75
C GLY A 108 7.35 -3.12 5.63
N PHE A 109 7.92 -2.04 5.14
CA PHE A 109 7.74 -0.73 5.73
C PHE A 109 7.00 0.16 4.74
N SER A 110 5.71 0.35 4.95
CA SER A 110 4.83 0.95 3.94
C SER A 110 4.80 2.49 3.97
N ILE A 111 5.14 3.11 5.09
CA ILE A 111 4.94 4.55 5.34
C ILE A 111 5.95 5.11 6.35
N THR A 112 6.30 6.39 6.23
CA THR A 112 7.28 7.06 7.10
C THR A 112 6.73 7.60 8.41
N ASN A 113 5.40 7.70 8.55
CA ASN A 113 4.73 8.26 9.73
C ASN A 113 3.86 7.25 10.51
N PRO A 114 4.33 6.00 10.76
CA PRO A 114 3.51 4.99 11.43
C PRO A 114 3.17 5.36 12.88
N ASN A 115 3.93 6.25 13.54
CA ASN A 115 3.70 6.66 14.92
C ASN A 115 2.52 7.67 15.08
N ILE A 116 2.18 8.37 14.01
CA ILE A 116 1.16 9.43 14.04
C ILE A 116 -0.19 8.87 13.61
N ARG A 117 -0.19 8.01 12.59
CA ARG A 117 -1.41 7.46 11.98
C ARG A 117 -2.20 6.58 12.93
N VAL A 118 -3.50 6.49 12.66
CA VAL A 118 -4.44 5.69 13.43
C VAL A 118 -5.27 4.85 12.46
N ASP A 119 -4.63 3.85 11.88
CA ASP A 119 -5.28 2.89 10.96
C ASP A 119 -5.92 1.74 11.75
N THR A 120 -6.99 1.15 11.22
CA THR A 120 -7.71 0.03 11.85
C THR A 120 -6.81 -1.18 12.09
N LEU A 121 -6.00 -1.53 11.10
CA LEU A 121 -5.07 -2.65 11.14
C LEU A 121 -3.82 -2.30 10.35
N PHE A 122 -2.65 -2.53 10.93
CA PHE A 122 -1.39 -2.23 10.28
C PHE A 122 -0.32 -3.27 10.65
N HIS A 123 0.54 -3.57 9.69
CA HIS A 123 1.68 -4.46 9.86
C HIS A 123 2.94 -3.75 9.42
N GLN A 124 3.98 -3.81 10.26
CA GLN A 124 5.26 -3.21 9.96
C GLN A 124 6.40 -4.18 10.26
N MET A 125 7.33 -4.33 9.33
CA MET A 125 8.55 -5.09 9.58
C MET A 125 9.54 -4.26 10.41
N HIS A 126 10.21 -4.88 11.39
CA HIS A 126 11.23 -4.18 12.18
C HIS A 126 12.48 -3.83 11.36
N TYR A 127 12.94 -4.75 10.51
CA TYR A 127 14.19 -4.61 9.75
C TYR A 127 14.00 -4.94 8.27
N PRO A 128 13.20 -4.19 7.49
CA PRO A 128 13.10 -4.42 6.06
C PRO A 128 14.49 -4.30 5.40
N GLN A 129 14.78 -5.15 4.40
CA GLN A 129 16.04 -5.06 3.66
C GLN A 129 15.79 -4.79 2.19
N ARG A 130 16.72 -4.01 1.60
CA ARG A 130 16.78 -3.82 0.16
C ARG A 130 17.11 -5.16 -0.52
N PRO A 131 16.35 -5.58 -1.55
CA PRO A 131 16.67 -6.78 -2.29
C PRO A 131 18.02 -6.64 -3.00
N LEU A 132 18.81 -7.73 -3.03
CA LEU A 132 20.14 -7.76 -3.67
C LEU A 132 20.04 -7.57 -5.20
N PHE A 133 19.01 -8.14 -5.82
CA PHE A 133 18.77 -8.05 -7.25
C PHE A 133 17.55 -7.17 -7.51
N ARG A 134 17.71 -6.17 -8.39
CA ARG A 134 16.66 -5.18 -8.70
C ARG A 134 16.37 -5.17 -10.20
N THR A 135 15.12 -4.91 -10.53
CA THR A 135 14.72 -4.61 -11.91
C THR A 135 14.93 -3.12 -12.17
N MET A 136 15.14 -2.76 -13.44
CA MET A 136 15.21 -1.34 -13.85
C MET A 136 13.96 -0.55 -13.42
N ILE A 137 12.79 -1.20 -13.40
CA ILE A 137 11.53 -0.58 -12.96
C ILE A 137 11.56 -0.28 -11.46
N SER A 138 12.06 -1.20 -10.62
CA SER A 138 12.23 -0.98 -9.18
C SER A 138 13.16 0.20 -8.89
N ASP A 139 14.22 0.36 -9.68
CA ASP A 139 15.11 1.52 -9.65
C ASP A 139 14.39 2.82 -9.99
N CYS A 140 13.53 2.82 -11.01
CA CYS A 140 12.75 3.99 -11.38
C CYS A 140 11.69 4.38 -10.34
N LEU A 141 11.15 3.42 -9.58
CA LEU A 141 10.17 3.68 -8.53
C LEU A 141 10.80 4.28 -7.26
N GLY A 142 11.99 3.81 -6.89
CA GLY A 142 12.67 4.20 -5.63
C GLY A 142 13.56 5.44 -5.73
N LYS A 143 13.98 5.86 -6.93
CA LYS A 143 14.85 7.03 -7.08
C LYS A 143 14.05 8.33 -6.95
N PRO A 144 14.54 9.34 -6.20
CA PRO A 144 14.06 10.70 -6.35
C PRO A 144 14.26 11.09 -7.81
N ARG A 145 13.20 11.64 -8.42
CA ARG A 145 13.27 12.22 -9.75
C ARG A 145 14.33 13.33 -9.70
N TYR A 146 15.39 13.15 -10.49
CA TYR A 146 16.46 14.12 -10.83
C TYR A 146 17.61 14.29 -9.82
N PRO A 147 18.87 13.99 -10.22
CA PRO A 147 20.07 14.37 -9.47
C PRO A 147 20.56 15.81 -9.73
N PHE A 148 19.85 16.62 -10.52
CA PHE A 148 20.36 17.94 -10.91
C PHE A 148 19.26 19.01 -10.95
N GLY A 149 19.37 19.98 -10.04
CA GLY A 149 18.92 21.36 -10.27
C GLY A 149 17.59 21.78 -9.64
N HIS A 150 17.71 22.68 -8.67
CA HIS A 150 16.70 23.59 -8.11
C HIS A 150 15.62 23.02 -7.17
N ASN A 151 15.91 23.24 -5.88
CA ASN A 151 14.99 23.46 -4.76
C ASN A 151 13.95 22.37 -4.46
N ALA A 152 14.23 21.65 -3.37
CA ALA A 152 13.23 21.11 -2.43
C ALA A 152 12.46 19.83 -2.81
N VAL A 153 13.04 18.89 -3.55
CA VAL A 153 12.52 17.51 -3.58
C VAL A 153 13.34 16.64 -2.64
N LEU A 154 12.81 16.42 -1.43
CA LEU A 154 13.37 15.49 -0.45
C LEU A 154 13.58 14.10 -1.11
N PRO A 155 14.70 13.41 -0.82
CA PRO A 155 14.89 12.04 -1.31
C PRO A 155 13.71 11.19 -0.86
N LYS A 156 13.02 10.55 -1.81
CA LYS A 156 11.96 9.60 -1.47
C LYS A 156 12.58 8.45 -0.68
N PRO A 157 12.00 8.07 0.47
CA PRO A 157 12.48 6.90 1.20
C PRO A 157 12.33 5.65 0.33
N GLU A 158 13.40 4.88 0.20
CA GLU A 158 13.31 3.56 -0.44
C GLU A 158 12.58 2.60 0.51
N LEU A 159 11.36 2.22 0.15
CA LEU A 159 10.52 1.33 0.93
C LEU A 159 10.59 -0.07 0.33
N PHE A 160 10.95 -1.05 1.16
CA PHE A 160 11.10 -2.43 0.75
C PHE A 160 10.23 -3.35 1.59
N ASN A 161 9.79 -4.43 0.94
CA ASN A 161 9.06 -5.51 1.57
C ASN A 161 10.00 -6.71 1.72
N GLY A 162 10.01 -7.33 2.90
CA GLY A 162 10.80 -8.52 3.19
C GLY A 162 12.25 -8.26 3.64
N GLN A 163 12.99 -9.37 3.73
CA GLN A 163 14.41 -9.42 4.10
C GLN A 163 15.13 -10.40 3.17
N ASN A 164 16.43 -10.19 2.96
CA ASN A 164 17.27 -11.18 2.28
C ASN A 164 17.58 -12.32 3.26
N ALA A 165 17.29 -13.54 2.86
CA ALA A 165 17.61 -14.74 3.64
C ALA A 165 18.62 -15.61 2.88
N ILE A 166 19.49 -16.29 3.62
CA ILE A 166 20.31 -17.36 3.07
C ILE A 166 19.43 -18.62 3.03
N VAL A 167 19.23 -19.15 1.82
CA VAL A 167 18.37 -20.32 1.59
C VAL A 167 19.23 -21.49 1.16
N ALA A 168 19.06 -22.63 1.83
CA ALA A 168 19.65 -23.90 1.43
C ALA A 168 18.55 -24.80 0.88
N VAL A 169 18.75 -25.33 -0.34
CA VAL A 169 17.83 -26.28 -0.97
C VAL A 169 18.34 -27.69 -0.70
N ASN A 170 17.76 -28.35 0.29
CA ASN A 170 18.09 -29.73 0.66
C ASN A 170 16.87 -30.39 1.32
N VAL A 171 16.77 -31.71 1.28
CA VAL A 171 15.83 -32.47 2.11
C VAL A 171 16.39 -32.50 3.53
N HIS A 172 15.67 -31.95 4.50
CA HIS A 172 16.14 -31.87 5.88
C HIS A 172 15.13 -32.49 6.83
N LEU A 173 15.47 -33.67 7.36
CA LEU A 173 14.71 -34.38 8.40
C LEU A 173 13.23 -34.62 8.07
N GLY A 174 12.81 -34.47 6.80
CA GLY A 174 11.42 -34.59 6.37
C GLY A 174 10.51 -33.39 6.71
N TYR A 175 10.98 -32.40 7.47
CA TYR A 175 10.14 -31.26 7.92
C TYR A 175 9.93 -30.16 6.87
N ASN A 176 10.50 -30.29 5.67
CA ASN A 176 10.38 -29.34 4.58
C ASN A 176 9.71 -29.92 3.33
N GLN A 177 8.79 -30.89 3.53
CA GLN A 177 7.98 -31.51 2.50
C GLN A 177 6.65 -30.76 2.30
N GLU A 178 5.97 -30.95 1.17
CA GLU A 178 4.64 -30.35 0.90
C GLU A 178 4.62 -28.84 1.18
N ASP A 179 5.58 -28.13 0.56
CA ASP A 179 5.73 -26.68 0.64
C ASP A 179 6.07 -26.12 2.04
N SER A 180 6.39 -26.97 3.01
CA SER A 180 6.88 -26.51 4.31
C SER A 180 8.33 -26.02 4.26
N LEU A 181 8.66 -25.06 5.13
CA LEU A 181 9.99 -24.46 5.23
C LEU A 181 10.52 -24.60 6.66
N VAL A 182 11.79 -24.99 6.78
CA VAL A 182 12.51 -25.03 8.06
C VAL A 182 13.33 -23.75 8.22
N MET A 183 13.15 -23.05 9.34
CA MET A 183 13.88 -21.84 9.66
C MET A 183 14.84 -22.03 10.82
N LYS A 184 15.99 -21.35 10.75
CA LYS A 184 16.96 -21.34 11.84
C LYS A 184 16.42 -20.55 13.03
N ARG A 185 16.14 -21.24 14.14
CA ARG A 185 15.67 -20.65 15.39
C ARG A 185 16.54 -19.47 15.86
N ALA A 186 17.87 -19.64 15.82
CA ALA A 186 18.79 -18.57 16.21
C ALA A 186 18.67 -17.29 15.34
N SER A 187 18.23 -17.41 14.08
CA SER A 187 17.98 -16.23 13.23
C SER A 187 16.68 -15.51 13.63
N LEU A 188 15.63 -16.27 13.98
CA LEU A 188 14.38 -15.71 14.50
C LEU A 188 14.61 -15.00 15.84
N GLU A 189 15.35 -15.62 16.76
CA GLU A 189 15.69 -15.02 18.06
C GLU A 189 16.48 -13.70 17.92
N ARG A 190 17.27 -13.56 16.85
CA ARG A 190 17.96 -12.31 16.49
C ARG A 190 17.08 -11.29 15.75
N GLY A 191 15.81 -11.60 15.51
CA GLY A 191 14.83 -10.67 14.95
C GLY A 191 14.59 -10.79 13.43
N MET A 192 15.06 -11.86 12.78
CA MET A 192 14.71 -12.13 11.38
C MET A 192 13.20 -12.30 11.24
N PHE A 193 12.60 -11.64 10.24
CA PHE A 193 11.16 -11.60 9.96
C PHE A 193 10.26 -11.14 11.13
N ARG A 194 10.83 -10.40 12.09
CA ARG A 194 10.04 -9.81 13.18
C ARG A 194 9.17 -8.68 12.63
N SER A 195 7.90 -8.67 13.01
CA SER A 195 6.94 -7.64 12.64
C SER A 195 6.16 -7.12 13.83
N GLU A 196 5.69 -5.89 13.71
CA GLU A 196 4.75 -5.25 14.61
C GLU A 196 3.35 -5.39 14.02
N HIS A 197 2.43 -5.92 14.81
CA HIS A 197 1.01 -5.93 14.52
C HIS A 197 0.34 -4.83 15.32
N ILE A 198 -0.25 -3.87 14.62
CA ILE A 198 -0.93 -2.72 15.21
C ILE A 198 -2.42 -2.82 14.89
N ARG A 199 -3.25 -2.58 15.89
CA ARG A 199 -4.70 -2.56 15.75
C ARG A 199 -5.29 -1.36 16.49
N SER A 200 -6.24 -0.69 15.87
CA SER A 200 -6.96 0.43 16.49
C SER A 200 -8.44 0.10 16.67
N TYR A 201 -8.98 0.46 17.83
CA TYR A 201 -10.40 0.38 18.17
C TYR A 201 -10.95 1.79 18.23
N LYS A 202 -11.93 2.11 17.37
CA LYS A 202 -12.58 3.41 17.31
C LYS A 202 -14.03 3.28 17.79
N THR A 203 -14.49 4.24 18.58
CA THR A 203 -15.91 4.39 18.95
C THR A 203 -16.28 5.86 19.02
N GLU A 204 -17.58 6.15 18.92
CA GLU A 204 -18.13 7.49 18.90
C GLU A 204 -19.25 7.61 19.94
N VAL A 205 -19.40 8.82 20.46
CA VAL A 205 -20.37 9.21 21.49
C VAL A 205 -20.98 10.54 21.10
N ASP A 206 -22.32 10.60 21.10
CA ASP A 206 -23.04 11.85 20.83
C ASP A 206 -22.78 12.87 21.94
N ASN A 207 -22.52 14.12 21.57
CA ASN A 207 -22.26 15.17 22.55
C ASN A 207 -23.58 15.74 23.09
N LYS A 208 -23.68 15.84 24.42
CA LYS A 208 -24.90 16.26 25.12
C LYS A 208 -25.30 17.70 24.80
N GLU A 209 -24.36 18.54 24.38
CA GLU A 209 -24.58 19.99 24.21
C GLU A 209 -25.31 20.39 22.91
N LEU A 210 -25.32 19.54 21.87
CA LEU A 210 -25.86 19.88 20.55
C LEU A 210 -27.21 19.22 20.21
N THR A 211 -27.63 18.23 20.98
CA THR A 211 -28.93 17.59 20.78
C THR A 211 -30.03 18.34 21.52
N ASP A 212 -30.83 19.08 20.75
CA ASP A 212 -32.10 19.65 21.14
C ASP A 212 -32.92 18.73 22.07
N LYS A 213 -33.62 19.39 23.01
CA LYS A 213 -34.57 18.99 24.07
C LYS A 213 -35.58 17.84 23.81
N ARG A 214 -35.23 16.78 23.07
CA ARG A 214 -36.15 15.71 22.61
C ARG A 214 -35.62 14.28 22.72
N ARG A 215 -34.48 14.03 23.38
CA ARG A 215 -34.08 12.66 23.76
C ARG A 215 -34.36 12.43 25.24
N LYS A 216 -34.95 11.28 25.57
CA LYS A 216 -35.11 10.81 26.94
C LYS A 216 -33.70 10.73 27.55
N SER A 217 -33.49 11.36 28.71
CA SER A 217 -32.17 11.48 29.36
C SER A 217 -31.48 10.12 29.60
N GLU A 218 -32.26 9.05 29.75
CA GLU A 218 -31.79 7.70 30.12
C GLU A 218 -30.90 7.00 29.08
N ASP A 219 -30.90 7.44 27.81
CA ASP A 219 -30.11 6.82 26.73
C ASP A 219 -28.84 7.62 26.37
N SER A 220 -28.48 8.66 27.13
CA SER A 220 -27.27 9.40 26.85
C SER A 220 -26.04 8.57 27.23
N ILE A 221 -25.22 8.25 26.25
CA ILE A 221 -24.03 7.42 26.44
C ILE A 221 -22.82 8.32 26.63
N THR A 222 -21.93 7.99 27.56
CA THR A 222 -20.69 8.73 27.81
C THR A 222 -19.51 7.78 27.96
N PHE A 223 -18.30 8.32 27.81
CA PHE A 223 -17.08 7.60 28.16
C PHE A 223 -16.94 7.55 29.68
N GLY A 224 -16.58 6.38 30.19
CA GLY A 224 -16.43 6.19 31.62
C GLY A 224 -16.21 4.74 32.00
N LYS A 225 -15.77 4.54 33.24
CA LYS A 225 -15.54 3.22 33.82
C LYS A 225 -16.75 2.78 34.63
N ILE A 226 -17.31 1.64 34.25
CA ILE A 226 -18.29 0.90 35.04
C ILE A 226 -17.85 -0.56 35.15
N GLN A 227 -18.33 -1.28 36.17
CA GLN A 227 -18.11 -2.73 36.18
C GLN A 227 -18.86 -3.38 35.02
N SER A 228 -18.09 -3.88 34.06
CA SER A 228 -18.59 -4.55 32.87
C SER A 228 -18.87 -6.02 33.16
N LYS A 229 -20.01 -6.54 32.70
CA LYS A 229 -20.26 -8.00 32.62
C LYS A 229 -19.61 -8.63 31.39
N ILE A 230 -19.15 -7.80 30.44
CA ILE A 230 -18.66 -8.19 29.12
C ILE A 230 -17.14 -8.50 29.18
N GLY A 231 -16.41 -7.82 30.06
CA GLY A 231 -14.95 -7.96 30.16
C GLY A 231 -14.36 -7.35 31.42
N ARG A 232 -13.04 -7.53 31.59
CA ARG A 232 -12.29 -6.97 32.71
C ARG A 232 -12.02 -5.48 32.49
N VAL A 233 -12.15 -4.69 33.54
CA VAL A 233 -12.01 -3.22 33.52
C VAL A 233 -10.83 -2.73 34.37
N ASP A 234 -9.98 -3.64 34.85
CA ASP A 234 -8.87 -3.33 35.75
C ASP A 234 -7.83 -2.41 35.11
N SER A 235 -7.66 -2.52 33.79
CA SER A 235 -6.73 -1.71 33.01
C SER A 235 -7.26 -0.32 32.62
N LEU A 236 -8.54 -0.02 32.91
CA LEU A 236 -9.16 1.27 32.59
C LEU A 236 -9.01 2.26 33.75
N ASP A 237 -8.76 3.52 33.40
CA ASP A 237 -8.89 4.66 34.30
C ASP A 237 -10.36 5.12 34.38
N ASP A 238 -10.66 6.05 35.29
CA ASP A 238 -12.03 6.50 35.55
C ASP A 238 -12.70 7.20 34.36
N ASP A 239 -11.89 7.71 33.42
CA ASP A 239 -12.33 8.28 32.15
C ASP A 239 -12.82 7.23 31.12
N GLY A 240 -12.67 5.94 31.43
CA GLY A 240 -13.05 4.83 30.57
C GLY A 240 -11.98 4.44 29.56
N PHE A 241 -10.73 4.91 29.68
CA PHE A 241 -9.64 4.56 28.77
C PHE A 241 -8.49 3.85 29.49
N PRO A 242 -7.75 2.98 28.79
CA PRO A 242 -6.59 2.34 29.37
C PRO A 242 -5.34 3.23 29.30
N PHE A 243 -4.46 3.10 30.28
CA PHE A 243 -3.19 3.82 30.28
C PHE A 243 -2.27 3.37 29.13
N ILE A 244 -1.51 4.31 28.57
CA ILE A 244 -0.48 4.02 27.57
C ILE A 244 0.58 3.13 28.21
N GLY A 245 0.90 2.01 27.56
CA GLY A 245 1.79 0.97 28.10
C GLY A 245 1.08 -0.16 28.85
N SER A 246 -0.25 -0.09 29.04
CA SER A 246 -1.00 -1.20 29.63
C SER A 246 -0.97 -2.44 28.75
N ASN A 247 -0.75 -3.60 29.37
CA ASN A 247 -0.80 -4.89 28.68
C ASN A 247 -2.24 -5.40 28.66
N MET A 248 -2.81 -5.47 27.48
CA MET A 248 -4.18 -5.93 27.24
C MET A 248 -4.19 -7.39 26.81
N GLN A 249 -5.10 -8.16 27.39
CA GLN A 249 -5.35 -9.56 27.08
C GLN A 249 -6.76 -9.77 26.55
N SER A 250 -6.96 -10.89 25.87
CA SER A 250 -8.28 -11.33 25.43
C SER A 250 -9.23 -11.41 26.63
N GLY A 251 -10.27 -10.59 26.65
CA GLY A 251 -11.12 -10.45 27.83
C GLY A 251 -11.26 -9.02 28.31
N ASP A 252 -10.25 -8.19 28.07
CA ASP A 252 -10.18 -6.85 28.63
C ASP A 252 -11.00 -5.85 27.80
N ILE A 253 -11.54 -4.84 28.49
CA ILE A 253 -12.23 -3.71 27.85
C ILE A 253 -11.19 -2.72 27.33
N MET A 254 -11.30 -2.36 26.06
CA MET A 254 -10.44 -1.38 25.39
C MET A 254 -10.96 0.05 25.52
N ILE A 255 -12.29 0.22 25.51
CA ILE A 255 -12.93 1.53 25.67
C ILE A 255 -14.18 1.35 26.52
N GLY A 256 -14.18 1.95 27.71
CA GLY A 256 -15.30 2.03 28.63
C GLY A 256 -16.36 3.00 28.10
N LYS A 257 -17.59 2.52 27.97
CA LYS A 257 -18.71 3.32 27.48
C LYS A 257 -19.97 2.90 28.24
N CYS A 258 -20.59 3.86 28.92
CA CYS A 258 -21.75 3.62 29.79
C CYS A 258 -22.89 4.59 29.48
N ALA A 259 -24.11 4.07 29.48
CA ALA A 259 -25.31 4.90 29.47
C ALA A 259 -25.61 5.43 30.88
N GLU A 260 -26.33 6.55 30.99
CA GLU A 260 -26.81 7.06 32.28
C GLU A 260 -27.69 6.05 33.03
N SER A 261 -28.37 5.15 32.30
CA SER A 261 -29.10 4.00 32.87
C SER A 261 -28.23 2.93 33.55
N GLY A 262 -26.89 3.05 33.46
CA GLY A 262 -25.93 2.05 33.96
C GLY A 262 -25.72 0.87 32.99
N THR A 263 -26.29 0.94 31.79
CA THR A 263 -26.10 -0.09 30.75
C THR A 263 -24.71 0.02 30.13
N ASP A 264 -24.06 -1.13 29.98
CA ASP A 264 -22.71 -1.24 29.45
C ASP A 264 -22.67 -1.36 27.91
N HIS A 265 -22.00 -0.41 27.28
CA HIS A 265 -21.76 -0.33 25.84
C HIS A 265 -20.26 -0.33 25.50
N SER A 266 -19.44 -0.84 26.43
CA SER A 266 -17.99 -0.84 26.31
C SER A 266 -17.49 -1.72 25.17
N VAL A 267 -16.36 -1.33 24.57
CA VAL A 267 -15.71 -2.05 23.48
C VAL A 267 -14.66 -2.99 24.05
N LYS A 268 -14.86 -4.30 23.86
CA LYS A 268 -13.92 -5.34 24.29
C LYS A 268 -12.83 -5.59 23.25
N LEU A 269 -11.63 -5.97 23.70
CA LEU A 269 -10.58 -6.51 22.85
C LEU A 269 -11.10 -7.78 22.13
N LYS A 270 -10.78 -7.97 20.85
CA LYS A 270 -11.26 -9.16 20.13
C LYS A 270 -10.69 -10.43 20.73
N HIS A 271 -11.47 -11.51 20.65
CA HIS A 271 -11.05 -12.84 21.09
C HIS A 271 -9.73 -13.23 20.40
N THR A 272 -8.82 -13.85 21.15
CA THR A 272 -7.46 -14.29 20.73
C THR A 272 -6.42 -13.19 20.51
N GLU A 273 -6.79 -11.92 20.64
CA GLU A 273 -5.83 -10.82 20.55
C GLU A 273 -5.24 -10.48 21.91
N ARG A 274 -4.02 -9.94 21.88
CA ARG A 274 -3.31 -9.36 23.02
C ARG A 274 -2.39 -8.27 22.50
N GLY A 275 -1.99 -7.34 23.33
CA GLY A 275 -1.08 -6.28 22.91
C GLY A 275 -0.94 -5.20 23.97
N MET A 276 0.07 -4.36 23.81
CA MET A 276 0.28 -3.22 24.69
C MET A 276 -0.40 -1.98 24.10
N VAL A 277 -1.04 -1.16 24.92
CA VAL A 277 -1.62 0.12 24.47
C VAL A 277 -0.50 1.05 24.05
N GLN A 278 -0.51 1.45 22.78
CA GLN A 278 0.47 2.37 22.19
C GLN A 278 0.03 3.82 22.31
N LYS A 279 -1.27 4.07 22.09
CA LYS A 279 -1.82 5.42 21.97
C LYS A 279 -3.31 5.43 22.26
N VAL A 280 -3.75 6.46 22.95
CA VAL A 280 -5.16 6.82 23.11
C VAL A 280 -5.35 8.20 22.48
N VAL A 281 -6.37 8.35 21.63
CA VAL A 281 -6.68 9.59 20.93
C VAL A 281 -8.14 9.95 21.20
N LEU A 282 -8.38 11.16 21.67
CA LEU A 282 -9.70 11.74 21.88
C LEU A 282 -9.83 12.98 21.00
N SER A 283 -10.94 13.09 20.28
CA SER A 283 -11.23 14.24 19.41
C SER A 283 -12.74 14.34 19.17
N SER A 284 -13.19 15.46 18.63
CA SER A 284 -14.56 15.64 18.14
C SER A 284 -14.60 15.59 16.60
N ASN A 285 -15.72 15.17 16.03
CA ASN A 285 -16.00 15.29 14.59
C ASN A 285 -16.65 16.64 14.25
N ASP A 286 -16.85 16.91 12.95
CA ASP A 286 -17.47 18.16 12.47
C ASP A 286 -18.95 18.28 12.89
N GLU A 287 -19.60 17.16 13.23
CA GLU A 287 -20.97 17.10 13.77
C GLU A 287 -21.01 17.35 15.29
N GLY A 288 -19.85 17.60 15.92
CA GLY A 288 -19.71 17.84 17.34
C GLY A 288 -19.79 16.60 18.24
N LYS A 289 -19.81 15.39 17.69
CA LYS A 289 -19.72 14.11 18.41
C LYS A 289 -18.28 13.82 18.83
N ASN A 290 -18.11 13.31 20.04
CA ASN A 290 -16.80 12.92 20.56
C ASN A 290 -16.46 11.49 20.10
N PHE A 291 -15.26 11.27 19.61
CA PHE A 291 -14.76 9.95 19.27
C PHE A 291 -13.45 9.65 19.98
N ALA A 292 -13.28 8.39 20.32
CA ALA A 292 -12.10 7.86 20.94
C ALA A 292 -11.49 6.77 20.08
N VAL A 293 -10.16 6.75 20.00
CA VAL A 293 -9.41 5.68 19.36
C VAL A 293 -8.31 5.17 20.27
N VAL A 294 -8.38 3.88 20.59
CA VAL A 294 -7.33 3.20 21.35
C VAL A 294 -6.57 2.28 20.41
N ARG A 295 -5.26 2.50 20.29
CA ARG A 295 -4.35 1.74 19.45
C ARG A 295 -3.49 0.83 20.31
N THR A 296 -3.46 -0.45 19.96
CA THR A 296 -2.58 -1.44 20.56
C THR A 296 -1.53 -1.90 19.55
N PHE A 297 -0.40 -2.36 20.07
CA PHE A 297 0.60 -3.03 19.28
C PHE A 297 1.05 -4.33 19.95
N LEU A 298 1.40 -5.31 19.11
CA LEU A 298 1.99 -6.56 19.54
C LEU A 298 3.13 -6.90 18.59
N SER A 299 4.31 -7.08 19.15
CA SER A 299 5.43 -7.62 18.39
C SER A 299 5.23 -9.12 18.21
N GLN A 300 5.18 -9.58 16.96
CA GLN A 300 5.00 -10.99 16.61
C GLN A 300 6.01 -11.43 15.56
N PHE A 301 6.41 -12.69 15.64
CA PHE A 301 6.94 -13.39 14.48
C PHE A 301 5.75 -13.77 13.62
N LYS A 302 5.52 -13.00 12.55
CA LYS A 302 4.50 -13.34 11.57
C LYS A 302 5.21 -13.92 10.36
N VAL A 303 5.31 -15.25 10.36
CA VAL A 303 5.75 -15.98 9.18
C VAL A 303 4.54 -16.07 8.26
N LEU A 304 4.37 -15.08 7.38
CA LEU A 304 3.47 -15.29 6.24
C LEU A 304 4.19 -16.25 5.29
N PHE A 305 3.75 -17.49 5.27
CA PHE A 305 4.22 -18.49 4.32
C PHE A 305 3.86 -18.05 2.91
N LEU A 306 4.88 -17.74 2.12
CA LEU A 306 4.74 -17.41 0.71
C LEU A 306 5.49 -18.51 -0.05
N ILE A 307 4.80 -19.64 -0.18
CA ILE A 307 5.18 -20.76 -1.02
C ILE A 307 5.03 -20.32 -2.49
N LEU A 308 6.09 -20.56 -3.27
CA LEU A 308 6.14 -20.56 -4.73
C LEU A 308 6.39 -21.98 -5.22
#